data_AF-K1SPD3-F1
#
_entry.id   AF-K1SPD3-F1
#
_cell.length_a   1.000
_cell.length_b   1.000
_cell.length_c   1.000
_cell.angle_alpha   90.00
_cell.angle_beta   90.00
_cell.angle_gamma   90.00
#
_symmetry.space_group_name_H-M   'P 1'
#
loop_
_entity.id
_entity.type
_entity.pdbx_description
1 polymer ?
#
loop_
_entity_poly.entity_id
_entity_poly.type
_entity_poly.pdbx_seq_one_letter_code
_entity_poly.pdbx_strand_id
1 'polypeptide(L)'
;MNGNNGKCGKLFVIEGLDGCGKSTQLEMLKASADSNIRFISFPNYNSASGEIIKDYLSGKFCEENGRTGAYTAGSFYAIDRYIS
;
A
#
# COMPACT_ATOMS: atom_id res chain seq x y z
N MET A 1 37.09 -8.17 -16.67
CA MET A 1 35.84 -7.39 -16.47
C MET A 1 35.29 -7.77 -15.10
N ASN A 2 35.51 -6.93 -14.08
CA ASN A 2 35.04 -7.20 -12.72
C ASN A 2 33.56 -6.85 -12.63
N GLY A 3 32.70 -7.87 -12.68
CA GLY A 3 31.27 -7.74 -12.42
C GLY A 3 31.05 -7.42 -10.96
N ASN A 4 30.96 -6.12 -10.64
CA ASN A 4 30.41 -5.69 -9.36
C ASN A 4 28.90 -6.01 -9.41
N ASN A 5 28.52 -7.22 -8.99
CA ASN A 5 27.13 -7.61 -8.80
C ASN A 5 26.58 -6.80 -7.63
N GLY A 6 26.24 -5.53 -7.88
CA GLY A 6 25.58 -4.65 -6.92
C GLY A 6 24.33 -5.36 -6.40
N LYS A 7 24.33 -5.70 -5.11
CA LYS A 7 23.22 -6.41 -4.50
C LYS A 7 21.96 -5.56 -4.64
N CYS A 8 20.92 -6.11 -5.28
CA CYS A 8 19.60 -5.49 -5.32
C CYS A 8 19.05 -5.36 -3.89
N GLY A 9 18.32 -4.28 -3.62
CA GLY A 9 17.63 -4.09 -2.34
C GLY A 9 16.63 -5.22 -2.07
N LYS A 10 16.25 -5.40 -0.80
CA LYS A 10 15.22 -6.37 -0.40
C LYS A 10 13.89 -5.65 -0.24
N LEU A 11 12.81 -6.28 -0.69
CA LEU A 11 11.44 -5.86 -0.42
C LEU A 11 10.84 -6.80 0.64
N PHE A 12 10.39 -6.21 1.75
CA PHE A 12 9.64 -6.90 2.78
C PHE A 12 8.20 -6.37 2.77
N VAL A 13 7.23 -7.28 2.83
CA VAL A 13 5.80 -6.94 2.82
C VAL A 13 5.18 -7.44 4.13
N ILE A 14 4.49 -6.55 4.84
CA ILE A 14 3.69 -6.88 6.03
C ILE A 14 2.22 -6.89 5.61
N GLU A 15 1.63 -8.07 5.50
CA GLU A 15 0.23 -8.27 5.11
C GLU A 15 -0.60 -8.89 6.22
N GLY A 16 -1.93 -8.71 6.15
CA GLY A 16 -2.86 -9.29 7.12
C GLY A 16 -4.19 -8.55 7.19
N LEU A 17 -5.15 -9.13 7.91
CA LEU A 17 -6.49 -8.56 8.11
C LEU A 17 -6.47 -7.28 8.94
N ASP A 18 -7.58 -6.54 8.91
CA ASP A 18 -7.75 -5.36 9.76
C ASP A 18 -7.73 -5.75 11.24
N GLY A 19 -7.09 -4.90 12.06
CA GLY A 19 -6.91 -5.17 13.49
C GLY A 19 -5.78 -6.13 13.87
N CYS A 20 -5.05 -6.74 12.91
CA CYS A 20 -3.96 -7.68 13.23
C CYS A 20 -2.63 -7.03 13.67
N GLY A 21 -2.59 -5.70 13.86
CA GLY A 21 -1.41 -5.00 14.40
C GLY A 21 -0.32 -4.60 13.40
N LYS A 22 -0.60 -4.63 12.08
CA LYS A 22 0.38 -4.27 11.02
C LYS A 22 1.05 -2.92 11.24
N SER A 23 0.25 -1.88 11.52
CA SER A 23 0.76 -0.52 11.74
C SER A 23 1.66 -0.45 12.97
N THR A 24 1.30 -1.15 14.05
CA THR A 24 2.14 -1.23 15.27
C THR A 24 3.50 -1.85 14.95
N GLN A 25 3.52 -2.97 14.22
CA GLN A 25 4.77 -3.62 13.83
C GLN A 25 5.61 -2.74 12.90
N LEU A 26 4.98 -2.02 11.97
CA LEU A 26 5.65 -1.08 11.08
C LEU A 26 6.33 0.06 11.86
N GLU A 27 5.66 0.65 12.86
CA GLU A 27 6.25 1.71 13.69
C GLU A 27 7.40 1.20 14.57
N MET A 28 7.29 0.00 15.13
CA MET A 28 8.40 -0.65 15.86
C MET A 28 9.62 -0.91 14.96
N LEU A 29 9.37 -1.30 13.71
CA LEU A 29 10.43 -1.47 12.72
C LEU A 29 11.08 -0.12 12.35
N LYS A 30 10.29 0.94 12.14
CA LYS A 30 10.82 2.29 11.88
C LYS A 30 11.70 2.80 13.01
N ALA A 31 11.30 2.57 14.26
CA ALA A 31 12.05 3.01 15.43
C ALA A 31 13.43 2.34 15.58
N SER A 32 13.62 1.18 14.96
CA SER A 32 14.86 0.41 15.01
C SER A 32 15.62 0.34 13.67
N ALA A 33 15.09 0.98 12.63
CA ALA A 33 15.62 0.90 11.27
C ALA A 33 16.78 1.87 11.02
N ASP A 34 17.74 1.43 10.19
CA ASP A 34 18.78 2.28 9.64
C ASP A 34 18.19 3.26 8.60
N SER A 35 18.82 4.42 8.45
CA SER A 35 18.55 5.44 7.43
C SER A 35 18.43 4.93 5.99
N ASN A 36 19.02 3.78 5.66
CA ASN A 36 18.97 3.18 4.34
C ASN A 36 17.65 2.44 4.01
N ILE A 37 16.71 2.35 4.96
CA ILE A 37 15.42 1.68 4.77
C ILE A 37 14.35 2.70 4.37
N ARG A 38 13.68 2.45 3.24
CA ARG A 38 12.48 3.19 2.82
C ARG A 38 11.23 2.48 3.28
N PHE A 39 10.32 3.24 3.88
CA PHE A 39 9.01 2.77 4.30
C PHE A 39 7.92 3.26 3.34
N ILE A 40 6.98 2.39 3.01
CA ILE A 40 5.80 2.70 2.22
C ILE A 40 4.60 1.98 2.83
N SER A 41 3.43 2.60 2.77
CA SER A 41 2.17 2.04 3.26
C SER A 41 1.09 2.28 2.21
N PHE A 42 0.24 1.28 2.01
CA PHE A 42 -0.87 1.35 1.08
C PHE A 42 -2.22 1.11 1.78
N PRO A 43 -3.29 1.79 1.37
CA PRO A 43 -3.31 2.89 0.40
C PRO A 43 -2.58 4.13 0.89
N ASN A 44 -2.06 4.94 -0.03
CA ASN A 44 -1.54 6.26 0.31
C ASN A 44 -2.70 7.26 0.40
N TYR A 45 -3.38 7.29 1.54
CA TYR A 45 -4.52 8.18 1.79
C TYR A 45 -4.21 9.68 1.74
N ASN A 46 -2.95 10.07 1.64
CA ASN A 46 -2.54 11.48 1.46
C ASN A 46 -2.36 11.85 -0.02
N SER A 47 -2.60 10.92 -0.94
CA SER A 47 -2.49 11.13 -2.39
C SER A 47 -3.86 11.32 -3.05
N ALA A 48 -3.86 11.82 -4.30
CA ALA A 48 -5.07 11.94 -5.10
C ALA A 48 -5.72 10.57 -5.40
N SER A 49 -4.93 9.51 -5.61
CA SER A 49 -5.46 8.14 -5.77
C SER A 49 -6.05 7.60 -4.47
N GLY A 50 -5.43 7.90 -3.34
CA GLY A 50 -5.94 7.52 -2.02
C GLY A 50 -7.28 8.16 -1.71
N GLU A 51 -7.53 9.39 -2.16
CA GLU A 51 -8.82 10.07 -2.01
C GLU A 51 -9.93 9.33 -2.77
N ILE A 52 -9.65 8.81 -3.97
CA ILE A 52 -10.60 7.97 -4.74
C ILE A 52 -10.98 6.71 -3.95
N ILE A 53 -10.01 6.09 -3.27
CA ILE A 53 -10.27 4.91 -2.44
C ILE A 53 -11.14 5.28 -1.22
N LYS A 54 -10.90 6.42 -0.57
CA LYS A 54 -11.78 6.90 0.52
C LYS A 54 -13.21 7.12 0.04
N ASP A 55 -13.36 7.79 -1.09
CA ASP A 55 -14.66 8.03 -1.73
C ASP A 55 -15.36 6.69 -2.03
N TYR A 56 -14.64 5.69 -2.52
CA TYR A 56 -15.18 4.34 -2.73
C TYR A 56 -15.65 3.67 -1.42
N LEU A 57 -14.79 3.64 -0.39
CA LEU A 57 -15.12 3.00 0.88
C LEU A 57 -16.26 3.70 1.64
N SER A 58 -16.44 5.01 1.43
CA SER A 58 -17.57 5.77 1.97
C SER A 58 -18.90 5.52 1.22
N GLY A 59 -18.87 4.77 0.12
CA GLY A 59 -20.06 4.47 -0.68
C GLY A 59 -20.46 5.56 -1.68
N LYS A 60 -19.61 6.56 -1.92
CA LYS A 60 -19.92 7.73 -2.78
C LYS A 60 -20.21 7.37 -4.24
N PHE A 61 -19.65 6.26 -4.74
CA PHE A 61 -19.89 5.79 -6.10
C PHE A 61 -21.17 4.95 -6.26
N CYS A 62 -21.90 4.67 -5.17
CA CYS A 62 -23.18 3.97 -5.18
C CYS A 62 -23.16 2.64 -5.97
N GLU A 63 -22.16 1.80 -5.73
CA GLU A 63 -22.01 0.50 -6.40
C GLU A 63 -23.10 -0.48 -5.96
N GLU A 64 -24.06 -0.76 -6.83
CA GLU A 64 -25.19 -1.66 -6.55
C GLU A 64 -24.83 -3.15 -6.72
N ASN A 65 -23.79 -3.44 -7.49
CA ASN A 65 -23.37 -4.81 -7.82
C ASN A 65 -22.02 -5.14 -7.18
N GLY A 66 -22.00 -6.10 -6.26
CA GLY A 66 -20.79 -6.50 -5.55
C GLY A 66 -19.66 -7.03 -6.46
N ARG A 67 -19.97 -7.59 -7.63
CA ARG A 67 -18.95 -8.02 -8.60
C ARG A 67 -18.29 -6.81 -9.27
N THR A 68 -19.07 -5.83 -9.71
CA THR A 68 -18.54 -4.59 -10.28
C THR A 68 -17.72 -3.84 -9.23
N GLY A 69 -18.27 -3.68 -8.02
CA GLY A 69 -17.56 -3.08 -6.90
C GLY A 69 -16.21 -3.77 -6.60
N ALA A 70 -16.14 -5.10 -6.65
CA ALA A 70 -14.88 -5.82 -6.47
C ALA A 70 -13.81 -5.46 -7.51
N TYR A 71 -14.19 -5.34 -8.80
CA TYR A 71 -13.24 -4.91 -9.84
C TYR A 71 -12.90 -3.42 -9.73
N THR A 72 -13.86 -2.56 -9.40
CA THR A 72 -13.64 -1.13 -9.14
C THR A 72 -12.63 -0.94 -8.01
N ALA A 73 -12.87 -1.57 -6.85
CA ALA A 73 -11.95 -1.55 -5.72
C ALA A 73 -10.56 -2.06 -6.11
N GLY A 74 -10.47 -3.22 -6.76
CA GLY A 74 -9.19 -3.78 -7.21
C GLY A 74 -8.41 -2.82 -8.11
N SER A 75 -9.11 -2.13 -9.02
CA SER A 75 -8.51 -1.16 -9.93
C SER A 75 -8.00 0.07 -9.20
N PHE A 76 -8.76 0.64 -8.27
CA PHE A 76 -8.36 1.81 -7.50
C PHE A 76 -7.13 1.53 -6.63
N TYR A 77 -7.11 0.40 -5.92
CA TYR A 77 -5.95 -0.01 -5.12
C TYR A 77 -4.71 -0.31 -5.98
N ALA A 78 -4.87 -0.80 -7.21
CA ALA A 78 -3.76 -1.01 -8.14
C ALA A 78 -3.19 0.31 -8.65
N ILE A 79 -4.04 1.27 -9.01
CA ILE A 79 -3.64 2.61 -9.45
C ILE A 79 -2.89 3.34 -8.34
N ASP A 80 -3.39 3.29 -7.10
CA ASP A 80 -2.75 3.93 -5.96
C ASP A 80 -1.31 3.43 -5.76
N ARG A 81 -1.07 2.11 -5.90
CA ARG A 81 0.28 1.54 -5.84
C ARG A 81 1.19 2.00 -6.98
N TYR A 82 0.64 2.20 -8.17
CA TYR A 82 1.41 2.58 -9.36
C TYR A 82 1.91 4.03 -9.29
N ILE A 83 1.12 4.94 -8.70
CA ILE A 83 1.39 6.38 -8.73
C ILE A 83 1.87 6.98 -7.39
N SER A 84 1.86 6.20 -6.30
CA SER A 84 2.32 6.65 -4.96
C SER A 84 3.83 6.66 -4.78
#